data_AF-A0A645CHG6-F1
#
_entry.id   AF-A0A645CHG6-F1
#
_cell.length_a   1.000
_cell.length_b   1.000
_cell.length_c   1.000
_cell.angle_alpha   90.00
_cell.angle_beta   90.00
_cell.angle_gamma   90.00
#
_symmetry.space_group_name_H-M   'P 1'
#
loop_
_entity.id
_entity.type
_entity.pdbx_description
1 polymer ?
#
loop_
_entity_poly.entity_id
_entity_poly.type
_entity_poly.pdbx_seq_one_letter_code
_entity_poly.pdbx_strand_id
1 'polypeptide(L)'
;MAGDKNINIFDYIKEETLIITNTLNGFYRALSDVSLTDLDYDINYNYIYEKNKKVQLIFSPNIDKIDLKRYNSIILYDFLYNKGEYSYLNKNILNNEVVIKYYSSEDKIYLKNIMDSIVPNREEFINIYKQMLVSKELQLKLTELKRVFKLLPLKTFIIFKVFRELNLLNFEINYEENTIAIYLLEKPDKKLNLDESVILNNLKELKQEYVNSY
;
A
#
# COMPACT_ATOMS: atom_id res chain seq x y z
N MET A 1 5.61 15.18 -12.25
CA MET A 1 6.96 15.27 -11.66
C MET A 1 7.86 14.35 -12.45
N ALA A 2 8.95 14.86 -13.03
CA ALA A 2 9.88 14.02 -13.80
C ALA A 2 10.82 13.28 -12.83
N GLY A 3 11.05 11.99 -13.10
CA GLY A 3 12.13 11.20 -12.54
C GLY A 3 13.13 10.84 -13.63
N ASP A 4 14.28 10.30 -13.25
CA ASP A 4 15.32 9.88 -14.18
C ASP A 4 15.90 8.53 -13.74
N LYS A 5 15.96 7.59 -14.69
CA LYS A 5 16.57 6.26 -14.52
C LYS A 5 17.95 6.15 -15.14
N ASN A 6 18.42 7.17 -15.86
CA ASN A 6 19.74 7.19 -16.49
C ASN A 6 20.85 7.62 -15.54
N ILE A 7 20.57 7.63 -14.23
CA ILE A 7 21.54 7.90 -13.17
C ILE A 7 22.13 6.60 -12.63
N ASN A 8 23.38 6.66 -12.20
CA ASN A 8 23.99 5.55 -11.47
C ASN A 8 23.49 5.54 -10.02
N ILE A 9 22.52 4.67 -9.71
CA ILE A 9 21.85 4.68 -8.41
C ILE A 9 22.78 4.33 -7.24
N PHE A 10 23.84 3.55 -7.51
CA PHE A 10 24.82 3.14 -6.51
C PHE A 10 25.60 4.33 -5.91
N ASP A 11 25.73 5.44 -6.63
CA ASP A 11 26.39 6.65 -6.13
C ASP A 11 25.58 7.34 -5.01
N TYR A 12 24.32 6.95 -4.84
CA TYR A 12 23.36 7.56 -3.92
C TYR A 12 22.89 6.66 -2.78
N ILE A 13 23.07 5.34 -2.89
CA ILE A 13 22.76 4.38 -1.82
C ILE A 13 23.93 4.38 -0.84
N LYS A 14 23.71 4.94 0.35
CA LYS A 14 24.71 5.10 1.42
C LYS A 14 24.08 4.81 2.78
N GLU A 15 24.89 4.82 3.84
CA GLU A 15 24.34 4.81 5.20
C GLU A 15 23.31 5.93 5.39
N GLU A 16 22.25 5.62 6.15
CA GLU A 16 21.12 6.52 6.39
C GLU A 16 20.41 6.99 5.10
N THR A 17 20.38 6.15 4.06
CA THR A 17 19.48 6.31 2.90
C THR A 17 18.11 5.72 3.21
N LEU A 18 17.05 6.48 2.91
CA LEU A 18 15.67 5.98 2.90
C LEU A 18 15.23 5.67 1.47
N ILE A 19 14.85 4.42 1.21
CA ILE A 19 14.33 4.00 -0.10
C ILE A 19 12.84 3.76 0.02
N ILE A 20 12.04 4.52 -0.74
CA ILE A 20 10.58 4.45 -0.74
C ILE A 20 10.09 3.76 -2.01
N THR A 21 9.25 2.74 -1.81
CA THR A 21 8.61 1.97 -2.88
C THR A 21 7.12 1.83 -2.59
N ASN A 22 6.29 1.92 -3.63
CA ASN A 22 4.82 1.84 -3.54
C ASN A 22 4.24 0.70 -4.39
N THR A 23 5.06 0.09 -5.24
CA THR A 23 4.65 -1.02 -6.11
C THR A 23 5.58 -2.21 -5.93
N LEU A 24 5.10 -3.43 -6.15
CA LEU A 24 5.94 -4.62 -6.07
C LEU A 24 7.12 -4.55 -7.04
N ASN A 25 6.90 -3.95 -8.22
CA ASN A 25 7.96 -3.76 -9.20
C ASN A 25 9.05 -2.81 -8.68
N GLY A 26 8.67 -1.66 -8.11
CA GLY A 26 9.63 -0.75 -7.48
C GLY A 26 10.34 -1.40 -6.30
N PHE A 27 9.63 -2.15 -5.46
CA PHE A 27 10.20 -2.88 -4.32
C PHE A 27 11.29 -3.87 -4.73
N TYR A 28 11.01 -4.76 -5.70
CA TYR A 28 11.98 -5.76 -6.13
C TYR A 28 13.18 -5.15 -6.84
N ARG A 29 12.99 -4.04 -7.59
CA ARG A 29 14.12 -3.28 -8.15
C ARG A 29 15.01 -2.69 -7.05
N ALA A 30 14.40 -2.01 -6.08
CA ALA A 30 15.12 -1.43 -4.96
C ALA A 30 15.87 -2.51 -4.15
N LEU A 31 15.21 -3.62 -3.86
CA LEU A 31 15.83 -4.74 -3.15
C LEU A 31 17.03 -5.31 -3.93
N SER A 32 16.88 -5.49 -5.24
CA SER A 32 17.97 -5.94 -6.11
C SER A 32 19.16 -4.97 -6.03
N ASP A 33 18.92 -3.67 -6.22
CA ASP A 33 20.00 -2.67 -6.22
C ASP A 33 20.69 -2.59 -4.85
N VAL A 34 19.94 -2.57 -3.75
CA VAL A 34 20.51 -2.54 -2.39
C VAL A 34 21.31 -3.80 -2.08
N SER A 35 20.83 -4.97 -2.50
CA SER A 35 21.52 -6.24 -2.27
C SER A 35 22.88 -6.37 -2.98
N LEU A 36 23.15 -5.49 -3.96
CA LEU A 36 24.42 -5.41 -4.67
C LEU A 36 25.42 -4.46 -4.00
N THR A 37 25.03 -3.82 -2.90
CA THR A 37 25.91 -2.96 -2.08
C THR A 37 26.50 -3.72 -0.91
N ASP A 38 27.65 -3.27 -0.40
CA ASP A 38 28.26 -3.81 0.84
C ASP A 38 27.62 -3.24 2.12
N LEU A 39 26.45 -2.60 2.01
CA LEU A 39 25.78 -1.91 3.12
C LEU A 39 24.77 -2.82 3.82
N ASP A 40 24.72 -2.73 5.14
CA ASP A 40 23.60 -3.29 5.90
C ASP A 40 22.30 -2.54 5.58
N TYR A 41 21.21 -3.30 5.46
CA TYR A 41 19.88 -2.76 5.19
C TYR A 41 18.78 -3.47 5.97
N ASP A 42 17.71 -2.72 6.28
CA ASP A 42 16.48 -3.26 6.85
C ASP A 42 15.31 -3.09 5.88
N ILE A 43 14.41 -4.07 5.87
CA ILE A 43 13.16 -4.04 5.10
C ILE A 43 12.01 -3.73 6.04
N ASN A 44 11.26 -2.69 5.70
CA ASN A 44 10.15 -2.17 6.49
C ASN A 44 8.84 -2.16 5.66
N TYR A 45 7.71 -2.30 6.34
CA TYR A 45 6.38 -2.29 5.73
C TYR A 45 5.50 -1.28 6.47
N ASN A 46 5.01 -0.25 5.75
CA ASN A 46 4.18 0.87 6.24
C ASN A 46 4.85 1.80 7.28
N TYR A 47 5.66 1.24 8.19
CA TYR A 47 6.31 1.91 9.31
C TYR A 47 7.75 1.45 9.46
N ILE A 48 8.60 2.34 9.97
CA ILE A 48 10.00 2.02 10.30
C ILE A 48 10.09 1.78 11.81
N TYR A 49 10.36 0.54 12.20
CA TYR A 49 10.31 0.11 13.59
C TYR A 49 11.57 0.47 14.36
N GLU A 50 12.74 0.26 13.73
CA GLU A 50 14.03 0.50 14.36
C GLU A 50 14.71 1.74 13.79
N LYS A 51 15.34 2.49 14.68
CA LYS A 51 16.15 3.64 14.30
C LYS A 51 17.61 3.22 14.32
N ASN A 52 18.25 3.20 13.17
CA ASN A 52 19.67 2.88 13.03
C ASN A 52 20.28 3.57 11.80
N LYS A 53 21.56 3.31 11.54
CA LYS A 53 22.33 3.90 10.44
C LYS A 53 22.25 3.13 9.12
N LYS A 54 21.55 1.99 9.10
CA LYS A 54 21.45 1.14 7.91
C LYS A 54 20.63 1.81 6.82
N VAL A 55 20.75 1.31 5.59
CA VAL A 55 19.81 1.63 4.53
C VAL A 55 18.41 1.14 4.93
N GLN A 56 17.40 2.00 4.79
CA GLN A 56 16.03 1.67 5.16
C GLN A 56 15.19 1.54 3.89
N LEU A 57 14.87 0.31 3.48
CA LEU A 57 13.93 0.05 2.39
C LEU A 57 12.53 -0.06 2.97
N ILE A 58 11.62 0.85 2.59
CA ILE A 58 10.22 0.82 3.02
C ILE A 58 9.24 0.61 1.86
N PHE A 59 8.33 -0.34 2.04
CA PHE A 59 7.23 -0.61 1.12
C PHE A 59 5.93 0.01 1.62
N SER A 60 5.25 0.75 0.74
CA SER A 60 3.96 1.41 0.96
C SER A 60 3.89 2.23 2.27
N PRO A 61 4.84 3.16 2.52
CA PRO A 61 4.91 3.90 3.78
C PRO A 61 3.73 4.83 4.04
N ASN A 62 3.41 5.05 5.32
CA ASN A 62 2.75 6.27 5.76
C ASN A 62 3.82 7.38 5.88
N ILE A 63 4.02 8.15 4.81
CA ILE A 63 5.14 9.10 4.69
C ILE A 63 5.09 10.18 5.77
N ASP A 64 3.88 10.59 6.17
CA ASP A 64 3.62 11.57 7.23
C ASP A 64 4.11 11.13 8.62
N LYS A 65 4.35 9.83 8.81
CA LYS A 65 4.86 9.26 10.07
C LYS A 65 6.35 8.97 10.05
N ILE A 66 7.04 9.28 8.95
CA ILE A 66 8.48 9.12 8.84
C ILE A 66 9.17 10.40 9.29
N ASP A 67 10.15 10.25 10.18
CA ASP A 67 11.08 11.33 10.53
C ASP A 67 12.11 11.50 9.39
N LEU A 68 11.75 12.30 8.38
CA LEU A 68 12.51 12.46 7.15
C LEU A 68 13.85 13.20 7.34
N LYS A 69 14.01 13.97 8.43
CA LYS A 69 15.19 14.81 8.67
C LYS A 69 16.46 14.02 9.01
N ARG A 70 16.32 12.75 9.39
CA ARG A 70 17.44 11.89 9.79
C ARG A 70 18.15 11.20 8.62
N TYR A 71 17.62 11.33 7.41
CA TYR A 71 18.14 10.63 6.24
C TYR A 71 18.99 11.55 5.39
N ASN A 72 20.16 11.03 4.97
CA ASN A 72 21.12 11.75 4.14
C ASN A 72 20.68 11.78 2.67
N SER A 73 19.94 10.76 2.23
CA SER A 73 19.31 10.68 0.92
C SER A 73 17.97 9.95 1.01
N ILE A 74 17.04 10.34 0.15
CA ILE A 74 15.76 9.66 -0.05
C ILE A 74 15.67 9.27 -1.52
N ILE A 75 15.47 7.99 -1.79
CA ILE A 75 15.33 7.46 -3.14
C ILE A 75 13.91 6.97 -3.34
N LEU A 76 13.22 7.52 -4.34
CA LEU A 76 11.90 7.10 -4.75
C LEU A 76 12.04 6.18 -5.96
N TYR A 77 11.70 4.90 -5.81
CA TYR A 77 11.67 3.94 -6.95
C TYR A 77 10.32 3.90 -7.66
N ASP A 78 9.31 4.52 -7.07
CA ASP A 78 7.96 4.66 -7.60
C ASP A 78 7.45 6.09 -7.39
N PHE A 79 6.40 6.44 -8.12
CA PHE A 79 5.60 7.62 -7.82
C PHE A 79 4.97 7.50 -6.42
N LEU A 80 4.85 8.62 -5.72
CA LEU A 80 4.02 8.75 -4.51
C LEU A 80 2.51 8.70 -4.85
N TYR A 81 1.64 8.45 -3.88
CA TYR A 81 0.20 8.31 -4.15
C TYR A 81 -0.46 9.62 -4.57
N ASN A 82 0.00 10.77 -4.05
CA ASN A 82 -0.59 12.06 -4.40
C ASN A 82 0.42 13.22 -4.27
N LYS A 83 0.04 14.42 -4.74
CA LYS A 83 0.80 15.67 -4.59
C LYS A 83 1.00 16.08 -3.13
N GLY A 84 0.09 15.69 -2.24
CA GLY A 84 0.19 15.93 -0.80
C GLY A 84 1.42 15.26 -0.20
N GLU A 85 1.69 14.01 -0.56
CA GLU A 85 2.86 13.25 -0.11
C GLU A 85 4.17 13.87 -0.59
N TYR A 86 4.27 14.31 -1.86
CA TYR A 86 5.47 15.05 -2.30
C TYR A 86 5.62 16.38 -1.58
N SER A 87 4.51 17.07 -1.32
CA SER A 87 4.53 18.35 -0.60
C SER A 87 5.01 18.14 0.84
N TYR A 88 4.57 17.07 1.49
CA TYR A 88 5.05 16.68 2.81
C TYR A 88 6.55 16.35 2.77
N LEU A 89 6.97 15.53 1.80
CA LEU A 89 8.36 15.13 1.65
C LEU A 89 9.27 16.35 1.46
N ASN A 90 8.94 17.25 0.53
CA ASN A 90 9.73 18.47 0.27
C ASN A 90 9.77 19.43 1.47
N LYS A 91 8.74 19.47 2.31
CA LYS A 91 8.69 20.35 3.49
C LYS A 91 9.48 19.82 4.68
N ASN A 92 9.72 18.51 4.75
CA ASN A 92 10.24 17.85 5.94
C ASN A 92 11.65 17.27 5.76
N ILE A 93 12.28 17.49 4.61
CA ILE A 93 13.70 17.22 4.36
C ILE A 93 14.56 18.46 4.66
N LEU A 94 15.83 18.25 4.97
CA LEU A 94 16.76 19.34 5.26
C LEU A 94 17.23 20.08 3.99
N ASN A 95 17.37 19.37 2.86
CA ASN A 95 17.74 19.92 1.55
C ASN A 95 17.01 19.13 0.45
N ASN A 96 16.53 19.80 -0.61
CA ASN A 96 15.84 19.16 -1.74
C ASN A 96 16.77 18.29 -2.61
N GLU A 97 18.08 18.53 -2.61
CA GLU A 97 19.08 17.71 -3.32
C GLU A 97 19.21 16.28 -2.77
N VAL A 98 18.57 16.02 -1.62
CA VAL A 98 18.49 14.72 -0.94
C VAL A 98 17.56 13.75 -1.66
N VAL A 99 16.65 14.22 -2.53
CA VAL A 99 15.57 13.39 -3.10
C VAL A 99 15.86 12.96 -4.53
N ILE A 100 16.11 11.67 -4.70
CA ILE A 100 16.37 11.05 -6.01
C ILE A 100 15.10 10.36 -6.49
N LYS A 101 14.59 10.78 -7.65
CA LYS A 101 13.38 10.23 -8.28
C LYS A 101 13.78 9.19 -9.32
N TYR A 102 14.06 7.97 -8.85
CA TYR A 102 14.52 6.85 -9.67
C TYR A 102 13.35 6.04 -10.25
N TYR A 103 12.52 6.73 -11.03
CA TYR A 103 11.38 6.16 -11.75
C TYR A 103 11.17 6.87 -13.08
N SER A 104 10.49 6.20 -14.01
CA SER A 104 10.13 6.74 -15.32
C SER A 104 8.61 6.76 -15.53
N SER A 105 8.12 7.43 -16.58
CA SER A 105 6.69 7.50 -16.92
C SER A 105 6.01 6.14 -16.99
N GLU A 106 6.74 5.12 -17.43
CA GLU A 106 6.23 3.76 -17.57
C GLU A 106 5.89 3.16 -16.20
N ASP A 107 6.64 3.52 -15.15
CA ASP A 107 6.37 3.00 -13.80
C ASP A 107 5.04 3.49 -13.22
N LYS A 108 4.53 4.61 -13.72
CA LYS A 108 3.22 5.15 -13.32
C LYS A 108 2.11 4.13 -13.56
N ILE A 109 2.26 3.23 -14.54
CA ILE A 109 1.23 2.22 -14.86
C ILE A 109 0.98 1.27 -13.68
N TYR A 110 2.01 0.92 -12.92
CA TYR A 110 1.89 0.01 -11.78
C TYR A 110 1.08 0.65 -10.66
N LEU A 111 1.38 1.92 -10.34
CA LEU A 111 0.62 2.68 -9.34
C LEU A 111 -0.82 2.91 -9.82
N LYS A 112 -1.01 3.28 -11.09
CA LYS A 112 -2.35 3.43 -11.69
C LYS A 112 -3.19 2.17 -11.52
N ASN A 113 -2.62 0.99 -11.81
CA ASN A 113 -3.34 -0.27 -11.69
C ASN A 113 -3.78 -0.56 -10.25
N ILE A 114 -2.97 -0.19 -9.25
CA ILE A 114 -3.34 -0.24 -7.84
C ILE A 114 -4.53 0.69 -7.60
N MET A 115 -4.39 1.98 -7.93
CA MET A 115 -5.41 3.02 -7.69
C MET A 115 -6.75 2.76 -8.40
N ASP A 116 -6.72 2.15 -9.58
CA ASP A 116 -7.93 1.75 -10.29
C ASP A 116 -8.65 0.60 -9.58
N SER A 117 -7.90 -0.24 -8.86
CA SER A 117 -8.39 -1.46 -8.22
C SER A 117 -8.74 -1.32 -6.74
N ILE A 118 -8.27 -0.27 -6.04
CA ILE A 118 -8.44 -0.14 -4.59
C ILE A 118 -9.87 0.16 -4.15
N VAL A 119 -10.69 0.84 -4.96
CA VAL A 119 -12.07 1.19 -4.58
C VAL A 119 -13.03 0.12 -5.10
N PRO A 120 -13.70 -0.65 -4.22
CA PRO A 120 -14.71 -1.58 -4.66
C PRO A 120 -15.99 -0.90 -5.12
N ASN A 121 -16.60 -1.46 -6.15
CA ASN A 121 -17.89 -1.03 -6.63
C ASN A 121 -19.01 -1.74 -5.83
N ARG A 122 -20.23 -1.20 -5.95
CA ARG A 122 -21.39 -1.70 -5.22
C ARG A 122 -21.72 -3.17 -5.51
N GLU A 123 -21.53 -3.61 -6.75
CA GLU A 123 -21.81 -4.98 -7.15
C GLU A 123 -20.84 -5.97 -6.48
N GLU A 124 -19.57 -5.60 -6.36
CA GLU A 124 -18.55 -6.41 -5.68
C GLU A 124 -18.89 -6.61 -4.20
N PHE A 125 -19.33 -5.56 -3.50
CA PHE A 125 -19.86 -5.67 -2.14
C PHE A 125 -21.04 -6.65 -2.08
N ILE A 126 -22.05 -6.45 -2.94
CA ILE A 126 -23.25 -7.29 -2.96
C ILE A 126 -22.89 -8.76 -3.20
N ASN A 127 -21.95 -9.03 -4.12
CA ASN A 127 -21.54 -10.38 -4.48
C ASN A 127 -20.88 -11.11 -3.30
N ILE A 128 -19.92 -10.45 -2.62
CA ILE A 128 -19.30 -11.03 -1.42
C ILE A 128 -20.34 -11.25 -0.32
N TYR A 129 -21.21 -10.27 -0.04
CA TYR A 129 -22.21 -10.41 1.00
C TYR A 129 -23.20 -11.55 0.73
N LYS A 130 -23.66 -11.70 -0.51
CA LYS A 130 -24.52 -12.83 -0.91
C LYS A 130 -23.84 -14.19 -0.72
N GLN A 131 -22.55 -14.30 -1.04
CA GLN A 131 -21.79 -15.53 -0.81
C GLN A 131 -21.71 -15.88 0.68
N MET A 132 -21.48 -14.87 1.53
CA MET A 132 -21.45 -15.05 2.99
C MET A 132 -22.82 -15.36 3.58
N LEU A 133 -23.92 -14.85 3.00
CA LEU A 133 -25.28 -15.20 3.43
C LEU A 133 -25.60 -16.69 3.24
N VAL A 134 -25.03 -17.32 2.22
CA VAL A 134 -25.18 -18.76 1.95
C VAL A 134 -24.26 -19.58 2.84
N SER A 135 -22.98 -19.21 2.91
CA SER A 135 -21.97 -20.02 3.60
C SER A 135 -22.00 -19.87 5.11
N LYS A 136 -22.41 -18.70 5.62
CA LYS A 136 -22.33 -18.23 7.02
C LYS A 136 -20.91 -18.10 7.55
N GLU A 137 -20.09 -19.10 7.32
CA GLU A 137 -18.70 -19.20 7.71
C GLU A 137 -17.88 -19.77 6.54
N LEU A 138 -16.66 -19.26 6.35
CA LEU A 138 -15.71 -19.76 5.36
C LEU A 138 -14.32 -19.78 5.96
N GLN A 139 -13.65 -20.93 5.86
CA GLN A 139 -12.22 -21.04 6.10
C GLN A 139 -11.52 -21.36 4.77
N LEU A 140 -10.55 -20.53 4.39
CA LEU A 140 -9.89 -20.60 3.09
C LEU A 140 -8.38 -20.45 3.26
N LYS A 141 -7.60 -21.01 2.34
CA LYS A 141 -6.20 -20.56 2.19
C LYS A 141 -6.19 -19.17 1.57
N LEU A 142 -5.23 -18.33 1.96
CA LEU A 142 -5.07 -16.98 1.39
C LEU A 142 -4.90 -17.01 -0.14
N THR A 143 -4.26 -18.06 -0.66
CA THR A 143 -4.08 -18.29 -2.11
C THR A 143 -5.38 -18.58 -2.85
N GLU A 144 -6.45 -18.98 -2.16
CA GLU A 144 -7.74 -19.30 -2.77
C GLU A 144 -8.68 -18.09 -2.88
N LEU A 145 -8.39 -16.98 -2.20
CA LEU A 145 -9.24 -15.79 -2.17
C LEU A 145 -9.65 -15.33 -3.57
N LYS A 146 -8.69 -15.26 -4.49
CA LYS A 146 -8.95 -14.84 -5.87
C LYS A 146 -9.90 -15.80 -6.59
N ARG A 147 -9.77 -17.11 -6.36
CA ARG A 147 -10.60 -18.15 -6.98
C ARG A 147 -12.04 -18.10 -6.44
N VAL A 148 -12.18 -17.97 -5.12
CA VAL A 148 -13.48 -18.01 -4.44
C VAL A 148 -14.28 -16.74 -4.70
N PHE A 149 -13.68 -15.57 -4.44
CA PHE A 149 -14.39 -14.29 -4.56
C PHE A 149 -14.36 -13.72 -5.97
N LYS A 150 -13.55 -14.28 -6.88
CA LYS A 150 -13.37 -13.79 -8.26
C LYS A 150 -12.94 -12.31 -8.31
N LEU A 151 -12.23 -11.85 -7.28
CA LEU A 151 -11.72 -10.49 -7.15
C LEU A 151 -10.22 -10.52 -6.82
N LEU A 152 -9.53 -9.41 -7.07
CA LEU A 152 -8.16 -9.25 -6.62
C LEU A 152 -8.11 -9.34 -5.09
N PRO A 153 -7.14 -10.07 -4.50
CA PRO A 153 -7.06 -10.24 -3.04
C PRO A 153 -7.10 -8.91 -2.28
N LEU A 154 -6.38 -7.89 -2.73
CA LEU A 154 -6.41 -6.55 -2.14
C LEU A 154 -7.83 -5.99 -2.04
N LYS A 155 -8.60 -6.11 -3.11
CA LYS A 155 -9.97 -5.61 -3.21
C LYS A 155 -10.92 -6.41 -2.30
N THR A 156 -10.74 -7.73 -2.25
CA THR A 156 -11.44 -8.62 -1.31
C THR A 156 -11.17 -8.21 0.14
N PHE A 157 -9.92 -7.96 0.51
CA PHE A 157 -9.57 -7.52 1.86
C PHE A 157 -10.16 -6.15 2.21
N ILE A 158 -10.19 -5.21 1.26
CA ILE A 158 -10.85 -3.92 1.47
C ILE A 158 -12.34 -4.12 1.76
N ILE A 159 -13.03 -4.95 0.98
CA ILE A 159 -14.44 -5.27 1.22
C ILE A 159 -14.62 -5.89 2.61
N PHE A 160 -13.77 -6.84 3.02
CA PHE A 160 -13.86 -7.43 4.36
C PHE A 160 -13.63 -6.41 5.47
N LYS A 161 -12.68 -5.49 5.31
CA LYS A 161 -12.44 -4.42 6.28
C LYS A 161 -13.62 -3.47 6.39
N VAL A 162 -14.22 -3.06 5.27
CA VAL A 162 -15.44 -2.23 5.24
C VAL A 162 -16.61 -2.97 5.89
N PHE A 163 -16.80 -4.25 5.57
CA PHE A 163 -17.86 -5.04 6.20
C PHE A 163 -17.63 -5.26 7.69
N ARG A 164 -16.38 -5.37 8.16
CA ARG A 164 -16.07 -5.38 9.59
C ARG A 164 -16.38 -4.05 10.25
N GLU A 165 -15.97 -2.94 9.65
CA GLU A 165 -16.29 -1.58 10.15
C GLU A 165 -17.80 -1.37 10.30
N LEU A 166 -18.58 -1.89 9.36
CA LEU A 166 -20.04 -1.79 9.36
C LEU A 166 -20.75 -2.96 10.09
N ASN A 167 -20.02 -3.76 10.86
CA ASN A 167 -20.54 -4.89 11.64
C ASN A 167 -21.36 -5.91 10.82
N LEU A 168 -20.97 -6.19 9.58
CA LEU A 168 -21.61 -7.18 8.70
C LEU A 168 -20.90 -8.54 8.70
N LEU A 169 -19.58 -8.54 8.82
CA LEU A 169 -18.78 -9.75 8.91
C LEU A 169 -17.57 -9.50 9.81
N ASN A 170 -17.02 -10.57 10.35
CA ASN A 170 -15.68 -10.57 10.92
C ASN A 170 -14.79 -11.54 10.15
N PHE A 171 -13.48 -11.41 10.31
CA PHE A 171 -12.52 -12.34 9.74
C PHE A 171 -11.25 -12.42 10.60
N GLU A 172 -10.49 -13.49 10.49
CA GLU A 172 -9.22 -13.68 11.19
C GLU A 172 -8.22 -14.30 10.22
N ILE A 173 -6.99 -13.81 10.23
CA ILE A 173 -5.91 -14.32 9.38
C ILE A 173 -4.93 -15.05 10.28
N ASN A 174 -4.65 -16.31 9.94
CA ASN A 174 -3.54 -17.05 10.50
C ASN A 174 -2.37 -16.99 9.50
N TYR A 175 -1.34 -16.23 9.83
CA TYR A 175 -0.17 -16.06 8.98
C TYR A 175 0.75 -17.28 8.97
N GLU A 176 0.78 -18.08 10.03
CA GLU A 176 1.58 -19.32 10.09
C GLU A 176 1.01 -20.39 9.15
N GLU A 177 -0.31 -20.52 9.15
CA GLU A 177 -1.02 -21.50 8.32
C GLU A 177 -1.41 -20.96 6.94
N ASN A 178 -1.22 -19.66 6.70
CA ASN A 178 -1.66 -18.96 5.49
C ASN A 178 -3.17 -19.15 5.22
N THR A 179 -3.99 -19.07 6.28
CA THR A 179 -5.44 -19.23 6.21
C THR A 179 -6.17 -17.97 6.65
N ILE A 180 -7.41 -17.86 6.21
CA ILE A 180 -8.37 -16.85 6.64
C ILE A 180 -9.69 -17.50 6.99
N ALA A 181 -10.22 -17.18 8.16
CA ALA A 181 -11.56 -17.53 8.58
C ALA A 181 -12.45 -16.30 8.50
N ILE A 182 -13.66 -16.43 7.95
CA ILE A 182 -14.59 -15.32 7.67
C ILE A 182 -15.96 -15.72 8.19
N TYR A 183 -16.58 -14.87 8.99
CA TYR A 183 -17.82 -15.15 9.69
C TYR A 183 -18.83 -14.04 9.43
N LEU A 184 -20.02 -14.39 8.98
CA LEU A 184 -21.12 -13.44 8.85
C LEU A 184 -21.65 -13.08 10.25
N LEU A 185 -21.82 -11.78 10.52
CA LEU A 185 -22.43 -11.31 11.77
C LEU A 185 -23.96 -11.30 11.67
N GLU A 186 -24.63 -11.06 12.80
CA GLU A 186 -26.08 -10.92 12.83
C GLU A 186 -26.53 -9.81 11.88
N LYS A 187 -27.71 -10.03 11.28
CA LYS A 187 -28.25 -9.08 10.31
C LYS A 187 -28.52 -7.75 11.02
N PRO A 188 -28.05 -6.62 10.48
CA PRO A 188 -28.31 -5.32 11.10
C PRO A 188 -29.82 -5.00 11.06
N ASP A 189 -30.30 -4.39 12.16
CA ASP A 189 -31.70 -3.96 12.31
C ASP A 189 -32.11 -2.85 11.34
N LYS A 190 -31.12 -2.10 10.84
CA LYS A 190 -31.31 -0.98 9.92
C LYS A 190 -30.71 -1.30 8.56
N LYS A 191 -31.26 -0.66 7.52
CA LYS A 191 -30.69 -0.71 6.17
C LYS A 191 -29.29 -0.09 6.21
N LEU A 192 -28.30 -0.88 5.80
CA LEU A 192 -26.91 -0.46 5.79
C LEU A 192 -26.63 0.56 4.68
N ASN A 193 -25.79 1.54 5.02
CA ASN A 193 -25.28 2.54 4.10
C ASN A 193 -23.75 2.40 3.99
N LEU A 194 -23.24 2.10 2.80
CA LEU A 194 -21.80 1.97 2.56
C LEU A 194 -21.05 3.29 2.72
N ASP A 195 -21.72 4.43 2.56
CA ASP A 195 -21.09 5.75 2.69
C ASP A 195 -20.81 6.13 4.16
N GLU A 196 -21.26 5.32 5.13
CA GLU A 196 -20.88 5.45 6.54
C GLU A 196 -19.47 4.89 6.82
N SER A 197 -18.90 4.12 5.89
CA SER A 197 -17.56 3.55 6.03
C SER A 197 -16.47 4.62 5.86
N VAL A 198 -15.71 4.86 6.92
CA VAL A 198 -14.53 5.75 6.87
C VAL A 198 -13.48 5.16 5.97
N ILE A 199 -13.29 3.83 6.00
CA ILE A 199 -12.33 3.13 5.14
C ILE A 199 -12.65 3.36 3.66
N LEU A 200 -13.91 3.17 3.25
CA LEU A 200 -14.31 3.34 1.87
C LEU A 200 -14.18 4.81 1.42
N ASN A 201 -14.56 5.76 2.28
CA ASN A 201 -14.47 7.18 1.97
C ASN A 201 -13.01 7.64 1.82
N ASN A 202 -12.12 7.22 2.71
CA ASN A 202 -10.69 7.52 2.60
C ASN A 202 -10.08 6.96 1.31
N LEU A 203 -10.48 5.77 0.87
CA LEU A 203 -10.01 5.19 -0.39
C LEU A 203 -10.55 5.94 -1.62
N LYS A 204 -11.80 6.41 -1.57
CA LYS A 204 -12.37 7.28 -2.62
C LYS A 204 -11.62 8.61 -2.70
N GLU A 205 -11.33 9.22 -1.56
CA GLU A 205 -10.56 10.47 -1.47
C GLU A 205 -9.15 10.28 -2.00
N LEU A 206 -8.42 9.26 -1.54
CA LEU A 206 -7.08 8.93 -2.04
C LEU A 206 -7.05 8.74 -3.56
N LYS A 207 -8.06 8.05 -4.11
CA LYS A 207 -8.19 7.88 -5.57
C LYS A 207 -8.41 9.22 -6.26
N GLN A 208 -9.24 10.10 -5.71
CA GLN A 208 -9.48 11.41 -6.28
C GLN A 208 -8.23 12.30 -6.22
N GLU A 209 -7.50 12.28 -5.10
CA GLU A 209 -6.23 12.99 -4.95
C GLU A 209 -5.18 12.50 -5.94
N TYR A 210 -5.07 11.18 -6.15
CA TYR A 210 -4.20 10.59 -7.16
C TYR A 210 -4.54 11.10 -8.57
N VAL A 211 -5.82 11.10 -8.94
CA VAL A 211 -6.27 11.62 -10.25
C VAL A 211 -5.95 13.11 -10.40
N ASN A 212 -6.14 13.92 -9.36
CA ASN A 212 -5.79 15.34 -9.38
C ASN A 212 -4.27 15.59 -9.40
N SER A 213 -3.48 14.58 -9.06
CA SER A 213 -2.03 14.66 -8.99
C SER A 213 -1.35 14.45 -10.33
N TYR A 214 -1.95 13.69 -11.25
CA TYR A 214 -1.24 13.13 -12.39
C TYR A 214 -2.02 12.97 -13.68
#